data_AF-A0A1H0A874-F1
#
_entry.id   AF-A0A1H0A874-F1
#
_cell.length_a   1.000
_cell.length_b   1.000
_cell.length_c   1.000
_cell.angle_alpha   90.00
_cell.angle_beta   90.00
_cell.angle_gamma   90.00
#
_symmetry.space_group_name_H-M   'P 1'
#
loop_
_entity.id
_entity.type
_entity.pdbx_description
1 polymer ?
#
loop_
_entity_poly.entity_id
_entity_poly.type
_entity_poly.pdbx_seq_one_letter_code
_entity_poly.pdbx_strand_id
1 'polypeptide(L)'
;MSTYDDFTATAQTIFDNACRATGDFVNTSRLRIERMNLGAELERSYAKLGKLSYNMNKNGVTESDAVNEIIARIDSLLKKIEDITGRINSMQQ
;
A
#
# COMPACT_ATOMS: atom_id res chain seq x y z
N MET A 1 -3.34 38.67 33.17
CA MET A 1 -3.17 37.71 32.07
C MET A 1 -4.18 38.08 30.99
N SER A 2 -3.71 38.41 29.79
CA SER A 2 -4.48 39.06 28.74
C SER A 2 -5.24 38.02 27.91
N THR A 3 -6.56 38.17 27.75
CA THR A 3 -7.43 37.27 26.95
C THR A 3 -7.02 37.18 25.47
N TYR A 4 -6.20 38.13 24.99
CA TYR A 4 -5.60 38.13 23.65
C TYR A 4 -4.47 37.09 23.48
N ASP A 5 -3.71 36.80 24.53
CA ASP A 5 -2.66 35.77 24.49
C ASP A 5 -3.29 34.37 24.41
N ASP A 6 -4.40 34.15 25.13
CA ASP A 6 -5.12 32.87 25.09
C ASP A 6 -5.78 32.61 23.72
N PHE A 7 -6.30 33.66 23.07
CA PHE A 7 -6.88 33.55 21.74
C PHE A 7 -5.83 33.24 20.67
N THR A 8 -4.69 33.91 20.72
CA THR A 8 -3.59 33.66 19.76
C THR A 8 -2.96 32.29 19.96
N ALA A 9 -2.77 31.84 21.20
CA ALA A 9 -2.29 30.49 21.51
C ALA A 9 -3.28 29.39 21.05
N THR A 10 -4.58 29.63 21.23
CA THR A 10 -5.63 28.70 20.76
C THR A 10 -5.65 28.62 19.23
N ALA A 11 -5.54 29.76 18.54
CA ALA A 11 -5.49 29.82 17.09
C ALA A 11 -4.27 29.09 16.52
N GLN A 12 -3.08 29.27 17.11
CA GLN A 12 -1.86 28.53 16.75
C GLN A 12 -2.03 27.03 16.95
N THR A 13 -2.61 26.61 18.07
CA THR A 13 -2.84 25.19 18.38
C THR A 13 -3.82 24.55 17.38
N ILE A 14 -4.90 25.25 17.01
CA ILE A 14 -5.85 24.77 16.00
C ILE A 14 -5.18 24.67 14.62
N PHE A 15 -4.38 25.68 14.25
CA PHE A 15 -3.65 25.68 12.99
C PHE A 15 -2.64 24.52 12.93
N ASP A 16 -1.84 24.32 13.98
CA ASP A 16 -0.86 23.25 14.06
C ASP A 16 -1.54 21.87 14.03
N ASN A 17 -2.67 21.71 14.71
CA ASN A 17 -3.45 20.47 14.70
C ASN A 17 -4.05 20.20 13.30
N ALA A 18 -4.56 21.22 12.62
CA ALA A 18 -5.08 21.09 11.25
C ALA A 18 -3.97 20.75 10.25
N CYS A 19 -2.80 21.39 10.37
CA CYS A 19 -1.63 21.07 9.56
C CYS A 19 -1.16 19.62 9.78
N ARG A 20 -1.08 19.17 11.04
CA ARG A 20 -0.71 17.78 11.38
C ARG A 20 -1.73 16.77 10.84
N ALA A 21 -3.01 16.97 11.14
CA ALA A 21 -4.08 16.07 10.66
C ALA A 21 -4.14 16.00 9.13
N THR A 22 -3.90 17.12 8.43
CA THR A 22 -3.81 17.13 6.96
C THR A 22 -2.61 16.33 6.47
N GLY A 23 -1.43 16.49 7.09
CA GLY A 23 -0.23 15.72 6.77
C GLY A 23 -0.44 14.20 6.97
N ASP A 24 -1.03 13.81 8.09
CA ASP A 24 -1.30 12.41 8.42
C ASP A 24 -2.34 11.78 7.47
N PHE A 25 -3.37 12.56 7.10
CA PHE A 25 -4.36 12.14 6.11
C PHE A 25 -3.74 11.94 4.72
N VAL A 26 -2.90 12.87 4.26
CA VAL A 26 -2.22 12.77 2.96
C VAL A 26 -1.28 11.56 2.95
N ASN A 27 -0.52 11.34 4.02
CA ASN A 27 0.36 10.17 4.14
C ASN A 27 -0.43 8.86 4.12
N THR A 28 -1.55 8.80 4.84
CA THR A 28 -2.43 7.62 4.85
C THR A 28 -3.06 7.37 3.48
N SER A 29 -3.51 8.43 2.79
CA SER A 29 -4.07 8.34 1.44
C SER A 29 -3.05 7.80 0.44
N ARG A 30 -1.80 8.29 0.50
CA ARG A 30 -0.69 7.78 -0.33
C ARG A 30 -0.46 6.29 -0.11
N LEU A 31 -0.38 5.84 1.14
CA LEU A 31 -0.20 4.43 1.47
C LEU A 31 -1.37 3.56 0.98
N ARG A 32 -2.61 4.06 1.06
CA ARG A 32 -3.79 3.36 0.54
C ARG A 32 -3.75 3.21 -0.98
N ILE A 33 -3.36 4.25 -1.71
CA ILE A 33 -3.19 4.20 -3.16
C ILE A 33 -2.08 3.22 -3.54
N GLU A 34 -0.97 3.23 -2.81
CA GLU A 34 0.13 2.29 -3.03
C GLU A 34 -0.31 0.84 -2.81
N ARG A 35 -1.04 0.57 -1.72
CA ARG A 35 -1.65 -0.74 -1.45
C ARG A 35 -2.59 -1.19 -2.57
N MET A 36 -3.43 -0.28 -3.08
CA MET A 36 -4.32 -0.57 -4.21
C MET A 36 -3.54 -0.95 -5.47
N ASN A 37 -2.49 -0.21 -5.80
CA ASN A 37 -1.66 -0.49 -6.97
C ASN A 37 -0.95 -1.86 -6.85
N LEU A 38 -0.41 -2.18 -5.67
CA LEU A 38 0.19 -3.50 -5.41
C LEU A 38 -0.83 -4.62 -5.52
N GLY A 39 -2.06 -4.41 -5.04
CA GLY A 39 -3.16 -5.37 -5.19
C GLY A 39 -3.49 -5.64 -6.65
N ALA A 40 -3.61 -4.59 -7.48
CA ALA A 40 -3.85 -4.75 -8.92
C ALA A 40 -2.67 -5.48 -9.62
N GLU A 41 -1.43 -5.24 -9.18
CA GLU A 41 -0.27 -5.94 -9.71
C GLU A 41 -0.23 -7.42 -9.30
N LEU A 42 -0.67 -7.73 -8.08
CA LEU A 42 -0.79 -9.09 -7.58
C LEU A 42 -1.83 -9.88 -8.39
N GLU A 43 -3.01 -9.32 -8.63
CA GLU A 43 -4.04 -9.96 -9.47
C GLU A 43 -3.53 -10.24 -10.90
N ARG A 44 -2.81 -9.27 -11.50
CA ARG A 44 -2.18 -9.46 -12.81
C ARG A 44 -1.14 -10.58 -12.79
N SER A 45 -0.39 -10.72 -11.70
CA SER A 45 0.63 -11.77 -11.56
C SER A 45 -0.02 -13.16 -11.43
N TYR A 46 -1.11 -13.28 -10.66
CA TYR A 46 -1.90 -14.52 -10.62
C TYR A 46 -2.52 -14.86 -11.97
N ALA A 47 -3.07 -13.89 -12.69
CA ALA A 47 -3.63 -14.12 -14.02
C ALA A 47 -2.56 -14.63 -15.01
N LYS A 48 -1.33 -14.08 -14.95
CA LYS A 48 -0.21 -14.57 -15.76
C LYS A 48 0.20 -15.99 -15.37
N LEU A 49 0.27 -16.31 -14.08
CA LEU A 49 0.57 -17.66 -13.60
C LEU A 49 -0.46 -18.66 -14.09
N GLY A 50 -1.75 -18.34 -14.01
CA GLY A 50 -2.83 -19.18 -14.52
C GLY A 50 -2.73 -19.40 -16.04
N LYS A 51 -2.38 -18.37 -16.80
CA LYS A 51 -2.16 -18.48 -18.25
C LYS A 51 -0.97 -19.38 -18.58
N LEU A 52 0.14 -19.25 -17.85
CA LEU A 52 1.31 -20.14 -18.00
C LEU A 52 0.92 -21.58 -17.67
N SER A 53 0.28 -21.82 -16.53
CA SER A 53 -0.17 -23.16 -16.12
C SER A 53 -1.10 -23.80 -17.15
N TYR A 54 -2.05 -23.04 -17.71
CA TYR A 54 -2.91 -23.51 -18.80
C TYR A 54 -2.11 -23.90 -20.05
N ASN A 55 -1.19 -23.03 -20.49
CA ASN A 55 -0.37 -23.29 -21.68
C ASN A 55 0.56 -24.50 -21.50
N MET A 56 1.17 -24.64 -20.32
CA MET A 56 2.03 -25.77 -19.98
C MET A 56 1.26 -27.09 -20.04
N ASN A 57 0.05 -27.12 -19.47
CA ASN A 57 -0.80 -28.31 -19.48
C ASN A 57 -1.34 -28.63 -20.89
N LYS A 58 -1.77 -27.61 -21.64
CA LYS A 58 -2.34 -27.80 -22.99
C LYS A 58 -1.30 -28.24 -24.02
N ASN A 59 -0.11 -27.64 -23.99
CA ASN A 59 0.90 -27.81 -25.03
C ASN A 59 2.00 -28.80 -24.64
N GLY A 60 1.99 -29.31 -23.40
CA GLY A 60 3.04 -30.18 -22.86
C GLY A 60 4.40 -29.50 -22.74
N VAL A 61 4.44 -28.16 -22.81
CA VAL A 61 5.67 -27.36 -22.71
C VAL A 61 5.94 -27.08 -21.24
N THR A 62 7.18 -27.30 -20.81
CA THR A 62 7.59 -26.99 -19.43
C THR A 62 8.25 -25.62 -19.40
N GLU A 63 7.55 -24.62 -18.85
CA GLU A 63 8.05 -23.25 -18.65
C GLU A 63 8.36 -22.99 -17.16
N SER A 64 9.06 -23.94 -16.51
CA SER A 64 9.30 -23.92 -15.06
C SER A 64 10.00 -22.65 -14.56
N ASP A 65 10.93 -22.08 -15.33
CA ASP A 65 11.64 -20.86 -14.93
C ASP A 65 10.70 -19.65 -14.92
N ALA A 66 9.87 -19.49 -15.95
CA ALA A 66 8.88 -18.41 -16.01
C ALA A 66 7.84 -18.52 -14.88
N VAL A 67 7.45 -19.74 -14.52
CA VAL A 67 6.58 -20.00 -13.36
C VAL A 67 7.26 -19.57 -12.06
N ASN A 68 8.51 -19.98 -11.85
CA ASN A 68 9.28 -19.65 -10.65
C ASN A 68 9.48 -18.13 -10.49
N GLU A 69 9.76 -17.42 -11.58
CA GLU A 69 9.86 -15.96 -11.56
C GLU A 69 8.55 -15.27 -11.16
N ILE A 70 7.41 -15.76 -11.66
CA ILE A 70 6.11 -15.20 -11.31
C ILE A 70 5.76 -15.51 -9.85
N ILE A 71 6.08 -16.70 -9.34
CA ILE A 71 5.90 -17.06 -7.93
C ILE A 71 6.75 -16.13 -7.05
N ALA A 72 8.04 -15.97 -7.34
CA ALA A 72 8.92 -15.06 -6.59
C ALA A 72 8.41 -13.61 -6.61
N ARG A 73 7.83 -13.16 -7.73
CA ARG A 73 7.19 -11.85 -7.82
C ARG A 73 5.96 -11.75 -6.92
N ILE A 74 5.09 -12.76 -6.91
CA ILE A 74 3.90 -12.84 -6.06
C ILE A 74 4.31 -12.75 -4.58
N ASP A 75 5.31 -13.53 -4.16
CA ASP A 75 5.81 -13.51 -2.78
C ASP A 75 6.34 -12.13 -2.39
N SER A 76 7.09 -11.48 -3.29
CA SER A 76 7.55 -10.11 -3.06
C SER A 76 6.41 -9.11 -2.95
N LEU A 77 5.34 -9.26 -3.74
CA LEU A 77 4.18 -8.36 -3.71
C LEU A 77 3.39 -8.54 -2.41
N LEU A 78 3.18 -9.78 -1.98
CA LEU A 78 2.52 -10.10 -0.70
C LEU A 78 3.27 -9.48 0.47
N LYS A 79 4.59 -9.61 0.53
CA LYS A 79 5.42 -9.01 1.57
C LYS A 79 5.31 -7.48 1.61
N LYS A 80 5.27 -6.83 0.43
CA LYS A 80 5.09 -5.37 0.36
C LYS A 80 3.69 -4.93 0.81
N ILE A 81 2.66 -5.70 0.46
CA ILE A 81 1.28 -5.44 0.90
C ILE A 81 1.18 -5.57 2.42
N GLU A 82 1.82 -6.59 3.01
CA GLU A 82 1.87 -6.79 4.45
C GLU A 82 2.56 -5.61 5.16
N ASP A 83 3.73 -5.18 4.68
CA ASP A 83 4.45 -4.03 5.23
C ASP A 83 3.61 -2.74 5.19
N ILE A 84 3.01 -2.42 4.03
CA ILE A 84 2.17 -1.23 3.89
C ILE A 84 0.91 -1.32 4.76
N THR A 85 0.30 -2.50 4.86
CA THR A 85 -0.87 -2.70 5.72
C THR A 85 -0.49 -2.51 7.19
N GLY A 86 0.68 -3.00 7.62
CA GLY A 86 1.22 -2.75 8.95
C GLY A 86 1.43 -1.27 9.23
N ARG A 87 2.01 -0.53 8.28
CA ARG A 87 2.22 0.92 8.38
C ARG A 87 0.90 1.69 8.47
N ILE A 88 -0.09 1.37 7.64
CA ILE A 88 -1.42 1.99 7.71
C ILE A 88 -2.05 1.75 9.07
N ASN A 89 -1.97 0.53 9.60
CA ASN A 89 -2.56 0.19 10.91
C ASN A 89 -1.86 0.92 12.07
N SER A 90 -0.54 1.10 12.00
CA SER A 90 0.21 1.86 13.02
C SER A 90 -0.10 3.36 13.04
N MET A 91 -0.61 3.91 11.93
CA MET A 91 -1.03 5.31 11.84
C MET A 91 -2.49 5.54 12.27
N GLN A 92 -3.25 4.45 12.50
CA GLN A 92 -4.64 4.50 12.97
C GLN A 92 -4.79 4.28 14.48
N GLN A 93 -3.71 3.90 15.19
CA GLN A 93 -3.64 3.85 16.66
C GLN A 93 -3.13 5.18 17.21
#